data_AF-A0A9N8ZY05-F1
#
_entry.id   AF-A0A9N8ZY05-F1
#
_cell.length_a   1.000
_cell.length_b   1.000
_cell.length_c   1.000
_cell.angle_alpha   90.00
_cell.angle_beta   90.00
_cell.angle_gamma   90.00
#
_symmetry.space_group_name_H-M   'P 1'
#
loop_
_entity.id
_entity.type
_entity.pdbx_description
1 polymer ?
#
loop_
_entity_poly.entity_id
_entity_poly.type
_entity_poly.pdbx_seq_one_letter_code
_entity_poly.pdbx_strand_id
1 'polypeptide(L)'
;MKSCALFVCFTAFFLVFARSAQAQLPTFTYNLNTKPLAEKQNLCEQNKGYCITNCGGINQAPKNFCNATTMGWGCGCLEKIPDYQAYEWPINYQDCLGHGEACKTACQSDQVPADQKGSCNTACVSSISSKCGTKDQPPAYYNVNDMLETPTYGPKTNSNNSTSKNGTSSSNNGTGSSNSAVPIGMTLYSSLGSAVSAFIVVVGGMMLL
;
A
#
# COMPACT_ATOMS: atom_id res chain seq x y z
N MET A 1 -49.66 -46.37 50.81
CA MET A 1 -48.65 -46.74 49.79
C MET A 1 -49.10 -46.24 48.43
N LYS A 2 -48.47 -45.19 47.89
CA LYS A 2 -48.13 -45.03 46.46
C LYS A 2 -47.60 -43.61 46.23
N SER A 3 -46.37 -43.59 45.73
CA SER A 3 -45.53 -42.45 45.39
C SER A 3 -46.07 -41.67 44.19
N CYS A 4 -45.85 -40.35 44.17
CA CYS A 4 -45.75 -39.58 42.93
C CYS A 4 -44.38 -38.91 42.89
N ALA A 5 -43.61 -39.29 41.88
CA ALA A 5 -42.23 -38.88 41.64
C ALA A 5 -42.16 -37.46 41.09
N LEU A 6 -41.20 -36.70 41.62
CA LEU A 6 -40.81 -35.37 41.17
C LEU A 6 -39.93 -35.52 39.92
N PHE A 7 -40.43 -35.10 38.76
CA PHE A 7 -39.67 -35.09 37.51
C PHE A 7 -38.94 -33.75 37.38
N VAL A 8 -37.66 -33.72 37.76
CA VAL A 8 -36.80 -32.54 37.54
C VAL A 8 -36.21 -32.64 36.14
N CYS A 9 -36.76 -31.87 35.22
CA CYS A 9 -36.24 -31.72 33.86
C CYS A 9 -35.03 -30.77 33.89
N PHE A 10 -33.83 -31.32 34.00
CA PHE A 10 -32.58 -30.58 33.77
C PHE A 10 -32.39 -30.42 32.26
N THR A 11 -32.91 -29.33 31.70
CA THR A 11 -32.50 -28.90 30.35
C THR A 11 -31.08 -28.34 30.45
N ALA A 12 -30.10 -29.20 30.18
CA ALA A 12 -28.72 -28.79 29.97
C ALA A 12 -28.67 -27.88 28.74
N PHE A 13 -28.69 -26.57 28.98
CA PHE A 13 -28.39 -25.56 27.98
C PHE A 13 -26.90 -25.66 27.67
N PHE A 14 -26.55 -26.48 26.67
CA PHE A 14 -25.22 -26.47 26.10
C PHE A 14 -25.01 -25.12 25.43
N LEU A 15 -24.34 -24.20 26.15
CA LEU A 15 -23.67 -23.06 25.56
C LEU A 15 -22.58 -23.61 24.64
N VAL A 16 -22.96 -23.89 23.39
CA VAL A 16 -22.01 -23.99 22.28
C VAL A 16 -21.35 -22.63 22.18
N PHE A 17 -20.18 -22.49 22.80
CA PHE A 17 -19.27 -21.41 22.48
C PHE A 17 -18.91 -21.60 21.02
N ALA A 18 -19.61 -20.87 20.15
CA ALA A 18 -19.12 -20.57 18.81
C ALA A 18 -17.83 -19.77 18.99
N ARG A 19 -16.71 -20.47 19.20
CA ARG A 19 -15.40 -19.95 18.88
C ARG A 19 -15.48 -19.69 17.40
N SER A 20 -15.67 -18.42 17.02
CA SER A 20 -15.32 -17.98 15.69
C SER A 20 -13.88 -18.41 15.51
N ALA A 21 -13.68 -19.50 14.76
CA ALA A 21 -12.37 -19.83 14.24
C ALA A 21 -12.05 -18.68 13.29
N GLN A 22 -11.46 -17.61 13.82
CA GLN A 22 -10.63 -16.75 12.99
C GLN A 22 -9.61 -17.72 12.41
N ALA A 23 -9.81 -18.10 11.15
CA ALA A 23 -8.87 -18.93 10.43
C ALA A 23 -7.52 -18.22 10.59
N GLN A 24 -6.64 -18.83 11.39
CA GLN A 24 -5.36 -18.24 11.69
C GLN A 24 -4.56 -18.31 10.40
N LEU A 25 -4.48 -17.17 9.71
CA LEU A 25 -3.79 -17.10 8.43
C LEU A 25 -2.31 -17.47 8.64
N PRO A 26 -1.69 -18.17 7.69
CA PRO A 26 -0.26 -18.43 7.74
C PRO A 26 0.51 -17.10 7.78
N THR A 27 1.72 -17.13 8.32
CA THR A 27 2.58 -15.94 8.27
C THR A 27 2.99 -15.69 6.83
N PHE A 28 2.80 -14.46 6.36
CA PHE A 28 3.30 -14.00 5.06
C PHE A 28 3.88 -12.60 5.22
N THR A 29 4.76 -12.22 4.30
CA THR A 29 5.29 -10.86 4.21
C THR A 29 5.24 -10.45 2.76
N TYR A 30 4.79 -9.22 2.52
CA TYR A 30 4.78 -8.63 1.21
C TYR A 30 5.27 -7.19 1.32
N ASN A 31 5.96 -6.75 0.27
CA ASN A 31 6.39 -5.39 0.09
C ASN A 31 6.36 -5.10 -1.40
N LEU A 32 5.78 -3.96 -1.79
CA LEU A 32 5.64 -3.54 -3.17
C LEU A 32 6.99 -3.44 -3.92
N ASN A 33 8.10 -3.24 -3.20
CA ASN A 33 9.45 -3.21 -3.77
C ASN A 33 9.89 -4.52 -4.43
N THR A 34 9.26 -5.66 -4.09
CA THR A 34 9.58 -6.96 -4.69
C THR A 34 9.07 -7.10 -6.12
N LYS A 35 8.19 -6.20 -6.57
CA LYS A 35 7.72 -6.17 -7.96
C LYS A 35 8.87 -5.84 -8.95
N PRO A 36 8.79 -6.34 -10.20
CA PRO A 36 9.71 -5.95 -11.26
C PRO A 36 9.79 -4.43 -11.45
N LEU A 37 10.98 -3.92 -11.82
CA LEU A 37 11.20 -2.48 -11.97
C LEU A 37 10.22 -1.83 -12.95
N ALA A 38 9.90 -2.50 -14.06
CA ALA A 38 8.95 -1.99 -15.05
C ALA A 38 7.53 -1.81 -14.47
N GLU A 39 7.07 -2.73 -13.63
CA GLU A 39 5.77 -2.59 -12.94
C GLU A 39 5.79 -1.43 -11.95
N LYS A 40 6.89 -1.29 -11.19
CA LYS A 40 7.07 -0.20 -10.23
C LYS A 40 7.09 1.18 -10.91
N GLN A 41 7.75 1.29 -12.07
CA GLN A 41 7.76 2.50 -12.87
C GLN A 41 6.35 2.87 -13.36
N ASN A 42 5.62 1.91 -13.92
CA ASN A 42 4.24 2.13 -14.37
C ASN A 42 3.34 2.56 -13.20
N LEU A 43 3.45 1.89 -12.05
CA LEU A 43 2.69 2.25 -10.86
C LEU A 43 3.03 3.67 -10.35
N CYS A 44 4.31 4.05 -10.40
CA CYS A 44 4.71 5.42 -10.08
C CYS A 44 4.11 6.45 -11.04
N GLU A 45 4.06 6.17 -12.34
CA GLU A 45 3.44 7.04 -13.34
C GLU A 45 1.93 7.20 -13.10
N GLN A 46 1.23 6.09 -12.82
CA GLN A 46 -0.18 6.13 -12.45
C GLN A 46 -0.41 6.98 -11.19
N ASN A 47 0.40 6.77 -10.14
CA ASN A 47 0.27 7.53 -8.90
C ASN A 47 0.50 9.03 -9.09
N LYS A 48 1.49 9.41 -9.92
CA LYS A 48 1.76 10.81 -10.26
C LYS A 48 0.63 11.43 -11.08
N GLY A 49 0.07 10.68 -12.05
CA GLY A 49 -1.09 11.11 -12.82
C GLY A 49 -2.31 11.34 -11.92
N TYR A 50 -2.53 10.43 -10.97
CA TYR A 50 -3.60 10.54 -9.98
C TYR A 50 -3.45 11.80 -9.11
N CYS A 51 -2.22 12.13 -8.69
CA CYS A 51 -1.93 13.36 -7.96
C CYS A 51 -2.25 14.61 -8.79
N ILE A 52 -1.83 14.63 -10.07
CA ILE A 52 -2.12 15.74 -11.01
C ILE A 52 -3.62 15.96 -11.13
N THR A 53 -4.38 14.89 -11.38
CA THR A 53 -5.84 14.98 -11.51
C THR A 53 -6.50 15.46 -10.22
N ASN A 54 -6.06 14.93 -9.06
CA ASN A 54 -6.63 15.34 -7.78
C ASN A 54 -6.37 16.82 -7.49
N CYS A 55 -5.17 17.31 -7.79
CA CYS A 55 -4.81 18.71 -7.57
C CYS A 55 -5.40 19.68 -8.60
N GLY A 56 -6.02 19.20 -9.68
CA GLY A 56 -6.60 20.06 -10.72
C GLY A 56 -5.62 20.47 -11.83
N GLY A 57 -4.51 19.75 -11.99
CA GLY A 57 -3.55 19.97 -13.08
C GLY A 57 -2.09 19.91 -12.63
N ILE A 58 -1.18 19.83 -13.60
CA ILE A 58 0.25 19.64 -13.34
C ILE A 58 0.86 20.81 -12.56
N ASN A 59 0.42 22.04 -12.87
CA ASN A 59 0.88 23.25 -12.19
C ASN A 59 0.32 23.40 -10.77
N GLN A 60 -0.67 22.57 -10.41
CA GLN A 60 -1.31 22.60 -9.11
C GLN A 60 -0.76 21.53 -8.15
N ALA A 61 0.15 20.67 -8.62
CA ALA A 61 0.74 19.56 -7.87
C ALA A 61 2.26 19.71 -7.67
N PRO A 62 2.73 20.73 -6.91
CA PRO A 62 4.15 21.03 -6.73
C PRO A 62 4.93 19.92 -6.02
N LYS A 63 4.24 19.15 -5.16
CA LYS A 63 4.77 17.92 -4.58
C LYS A 63 4.13 16.77 -5.34
N ASN A 64 4.77 16.31 -6.42
CA ASN A 64 4.30 15.15 -7.18
C ASN A 64 5.49 14.28 -7.58
N PHE A 65 5.80 13.28 -6.76
CA PHE A 65 6.91 12.39 -7.01
C PHE A 65 6.57 10.95 -6.65
N CYS A 66 7.30 10.03 -7.29
CA CYS A 66 7.35 8.63 -6.92
C CYS A 66 8.70 8.04 -7.32
N ASN A 67 9.35 7.37 -6.37
CA ASN A 67 10.64 6.73 -6.56
C ASN A 67 10.42 5.23 -6.82
N ALA A 68 10.61 4.76 -8.06
CA ALA A 68 10.35 3.35 -8.41
C ALA A 68 11.32 2.35 -7.74
N THR A 69 12.44 2.83 -7.17
CA THR A 69 13.38 1.99 -6.44
C THR A 69 12.87 1.66 -5.04
N THR A 70 12.39 2.68 -4.31
CA THR A 70 11.92 2.55 -2.92
C THR A 70 10.40 2.48 -2.79
N MET A 71 9.66 2.74 -3.87
CA MET A 71 8.22 2.98 -3.91
C MET A 71 7.73 4.14 -3.03
N GLY A 72 8.66 4.96 -2.53
CA GLY A 72 8.34 6.18 -1.80
C GLY A 72 7.65 7.19 -2.71
N TRP A 73 6.53 7.74 -2.24
CA TRP A 73 5.75 8.70 -3.02
C TRP A 73 5.26 9.87 -2.18
N GLY A 74 4.95 10.96 -2.86
CA GLY A 74 4.38 12.15 -2.25
C GLY A 74 3.45 12.87 -3.23
N CYS A 75 2.30 13.27 -2.72
CA CYS A 75 1.38 14.19 -3.40
C CYS A 75 1.09 15.39 -2.48
N GLY A 76 1.04 16.59 -3.05
CA GLY A 76 0.60 17.81 -2.38
C GLY A 76 0.20 18.85 -3.40
N CYS A 77 -0.94 19.51 -3.15
CA CYS A 77 -1.48 20.54 -4.03
C CYS A 77 -1.22 21.95 -3.48
N LEU A 78 -1.24 22.96 -4.36
CA LEU A 78 -1.07 24.36 -3.94
C LEU A 78 -2.29 24.91 -3.20
N GLU A 79 -3.46 24.70 -3.79
CA GLU A 79 -4.70 25.39 -3.36
C GLU A 79 -5.53 24.56 -2.36
N LYS A 80 -5.19 23.29 -2.17
CA LYS A 80 -5.93 22.38 -1.30
C LYS A 80 -5.09 21.23 -0.76
N ILE A 81 -5.63 20.55 0.24
CA ILE A 81 -5.19 19.21 0.61
C ILE A 81 -5.78 18.23 -0.41
N PRO A 82 -5.05 17.20 -0.86
CA PRO A 82 -5.63 16.19 -1.74
C PRO A 82 -6.90 15.58 -1.14
N ASP A 83 -7.97 15.50 -1.94
CA ASP A 83 -9.29 15.02 -1.47
C ASP A 83 -9.30 13.50 -1.24
N TYR A 84 -8.40 12.78 -1.90
CA TYR A 84 -8.34 11.33 -1.88
C TYR A 84 -7.81 10.79 -0.57
N GLN A 85 -8.51 9.79 -0.06
CA GLN A 85 -8.12 9.04 1.12
C GLN A 85 -6.92 8.14 0.83
N ALA A 86 -6.16 7.79 1.87
CA ALA A 86 -4.95 6.99 1.74
C ALA A 86 -5.17 5.68 0.95
N TYR A 87 -6.31 5.01 1.10
CA TYR A 87 -6.62 3.74 0.43
C TYR A 87 -6.95 3.87 -1.06
N GLU A 88 -7.19 5.08 -1.56
CA GLU A 88 -7.56 5.34 -2.97
C GLU A 88 -6.32 5.54 -3.85
N TRP A 89 -5.16 5.81 -3.25
CA TRP A 89 -3.93 6.04 -3.99
C TRP A 89 -3.45 4.76 -4.68
N PRO A 90 -3.08 4.82 -5.98
CA PRO A 90 -2.68 3.63 -6.74
C PRO A 90 -1.62 2.76 -6.06
N ILE A 91 -0.59 3.37 -5.46
CA ILE A 91 0.46 2.63 -4.73
C ILE A 91 -0.11 1.86 -3.55
N ASN A 92 -0.95 2.51 -2.74
CA ASN A 92 -1.52 1.91 -1.54
C ASN A 92 -2.52 0.81 -1.90
N TYR A 93 -3.31 1.01 -2.96
CA TYR A 93 -4.22 0.00 -3.48
C TYR A 93 -3.46 -1.24 -3.99
N GLN A 94 -2.39 -1.05 -4.77
CA GLN A 94 -1.57 -2.15 -5.29
C GLN A 94 -0.81 -2.89 -4.19
N ASP A 95 -0.38 -2.20 -3.14
CA ASP A 95 0.21 -2.84 -1.97
C ASP A 95 -0.78 -3.78 -1.28
N CYS A 96 -2.03 -3.33 -1.07
CA CYS A 96 -3.08 -4.18 -0.51
C CYS A 96 -3.37 -5.41 -1.37
N LEU A 97 -3.47 -5.25 -2.70
CA LEU A 97 -3.67 -6.38 -3.61
C LEU A 97 -2.52 -7.39 -3.50
N GLY A 98 -1.28 -6.91 -3.45
CA GLY A 98 -0.10 -7.75 -3.29
C GLY A 98 -0.06 -8.49 -1.96
N HIS A 99 -0.47 -7.86 -0.85
CA HIS A 99 -0.65 -8.54 0.43
C HIS A 99 -1.68 -9.66 0.35
N GLY A 100 -2.80 -9.42 -0.34
CA GLY A 100 -3.82 -10.44 -0.57
C GLY A 100 -3.29 -11.65 -1.33
N GLU A 101 -2.47 -11.40 -2.36
CA GLU A 101 -1.86 -12.47 -3.17
C GLU A 101 -0.76 -13.23 -2.41
N ALA A 102 0.07 -12.52 -1.64
CA ALA A 102 1.06 -13.14 -0.78
C ALA A 102 0.41 -14.04 0.29
N CYS A 103 -0.72 -13.62 0.84
CA CYS A 103 -1.51 -14.44 1.76
C CYS A 103 -1.99 -15.73 1.08
N LYS A 104 -2.60 -15.64 -0.11
CA LYS A 104 -3.04 -16.82 -0.87
C LYS A 104 -1.89 -17.75 -1.23
N THR A 105 -0.74 -17.18 -1.58
CA THR A 105 0.49 -17.93 -1.87
C THR A 105 0.94 -18.69 -0.62
N ALA A 106 0.94 -18.05 0.55
CA ALA A 106 1.27 -18.70 1.82
C ALA A 106 0.27 -19.81 2.19
N CYS A 107 -1.02 -19.67 1.81
CA CYS A 107 -2.01 -20.74 1.94
C CYS A 107 -1.68 -21.99 1.10
N GLN A 108 -0.84 -21.87 0.07
CA GLN A 108 -0.42 -23.02 -0.74
C GLN A 108 0.77 -23.77 -0.14
N SER A 109 1.43 -23.24 0.88
CA SER A 109 2.57 -23.88 1.54
C SER A 109 2.20 -25.21 2.20
N ASP A 110 3.21 -26.05 2.45
CA ASP A 110 3.05 -27.34 3.13
C ASP A 110 2.72 -27.19 4.63
N GLN A 111 2.82 -25.97 5.17
CA GLN A 111 2.41 -25.66 6.54
C GLN A 111 0.89 -25.62 6.71
N VAL A 112 0.14 -25.45 5.61
CA VAL A 112 -1.32 -25.45 5.62
C VAL A 112 -1.82 -26.81 5.14
N PRO A 113 -2.57 -27.56 5.96
CA PRO A 113 -3.15 -28.84 5.56
C PRO A 113 -3.96 -28.73 4.27
N ALA A 114 -3.89 -29.75 3.40
CA ALA A 114 -4.50 -29.71 2.07
C ALA A 114 -6.01 -29.41 2.11
N ASP A 115 -6.73 -29.95 3.09
CA ASP A 115 -8.15 -29.73 3.36
C ASP A 115 -8.47 -28.31 3.87
N GLN A 116 -7.47 -27.58 4.38
CA GLN A 116 -7.62 -26.21 4.90
C GLN A 116 -7.19 -25.13 3.89
N LYS A 117 -6.61 -25.49 2.75
CA LYS A 117 -6.17 -24.50 1.74
C LYS A 117 -7.34 -23.66 1.21
N GLY A 118 -8.53 -24.26 1.04
CA GLY A 118 -9.74 -23.58 0.58
C GLY A 118 -10.26 -22.53 1.58
N SER A 119 -10.33 -22.88 2.87
CA SER A 119 -10.74 -21.96 3.93
C SER A 119 -9.69 -20.86 4.15
N CYS A 120 -8.40 -21.20 4.06
CA CYS A 120 -7.29 -20.24 4.12
C CYS A 120 -7.40 -19.18 3.02
N ASN A 121 -7.59 -19.59 1.76
CA ASN A 121 -7.78 -18.66 0.63
C ASN A 121 -9.00 -17.75 0.83
N THR A 122 -10.11 -18.30 1.34
CA THR A 122 -11.32 -17.54 1.65
C THR A 122 -11.07 -16.50 2.74
N ALA A 123 -10.29 -16.86 3.76
CA ALA A 123 -9.87 -15.95 4.81
C ALA A 123 -8.94 -14.84 4.29
N CYS A 124 -7.99 -15.12 3.39
CA CYS A 124 -7.17 -14.08 2.75
C CYS A 124 -8.01 -13.07 1.98
N VAL A 125 -9.01 -13.55 1.22
CA VAL A 125 -9.92 -12.68 0.48
C VAL A 125 -10.72 -11.80 1.44
N SER A 126 -11.37 -12.37 2.45
CA SER A 126 -12.25 -11.61 3.35
C SER A 126 -11.52 -10.67 4.32
N SER A 127 -10.28 -11.00 4.68
CA SER A 127 -9.50 -10.22 5.64
C SER A 127 -8.64 -9.14 5.00
N ILE A 128 -8.25 -9.29 3.73
CA ILE A 128 -7.32 -8.39 3.02
C ILE A 128 -7.92 -7.93 1.69
N SER A 129 -8.06 -8.83 0.71
CA SER A 129 -8.34 -8.41 -0.68
C SER A 129 -9.68 -7.69 -0.85
N SER A 130 -10.72 -8.12 -0.13
CA SER A 130 -12.04 -7.48 -0.17
C SER A 130 -12.05 -6.07 0.41
N LYS A 131 -11.02 -5.70 1.17
CA LYS A 131 -10.88 -4.40 1.81
C LYS A 131 -10.05 -3.41 0.99
N CYS A 132 -9.32 -3.88 -0.03
CA CYS A 132 -8.52 -3.01 -0.88
C CYS A 132 -9.41 -1.97 -1.58
N GLY A 133 -9.00 -0.71 -1.53
CA GLY A 133 -9.76 0.42 -2.06
C GLY A 133 -10.94 0.86 -1.18
N THR A 134 -11.05 0.32 0.04
CA THR A 134 -12.06 0.74 1.02
C THR A 134 -11.39 1.34 2.25
N LYS A 135 -12.17 2.00 3.11
CA LYS A 135 -11.69 2.51 4.40
C LYS A 135 -11.08 1.45 5.32
N ASP A 136 -11.42 0.18 5.11
CA ASP A 136 -10.94 -0.95 5.92
C ASP A 136 -9.65 -1.57 5.34
N GLN A 137 -9.11 -1.00 4.26
CA GLN A 137 -7.82 -1.39 3.70
C GLN A 137 -6.72 -1.31 4.77
N PRO A 138 -5.84 -2.34 4.88
CA PRO A 138 -4.65 -2.23 5.71
C PRO A 138 -3.82 -0.98 5.33
N PRO A 139 -3.32 -0.23 6.32
CA PRO A 139 -2.55 0.97 6.04
C PRO A 139 -1.25 0.62 5.32
N ALA A 140 -0.99 1.34 4.23
CA ALA A 140 0.25 1.25 3.47
C ALA A 140 1.18 2.41 3.89
N TYR A 141 2.46 2.11 4.10
CA TYR A 141 3.43 3.06 4.67
C TYR A 141 4.48 3.49 3.65
N TYR A 142 4.03 3.92 2.46
CA TYR A 142 4.89 4.37 1.35
C TYR A 142 4.90 5.88 1.12
N ASN A 143 3.96 6.62 1.75
CA ASN A 143 3.93 8.07 1.64
C ASN A 143 5.05 8.70 2.47
N VAL A 144 5.87 9.53 1.83
CA VAL A 144 7.06 10.16 2.43
C VAL A 144 7.09 11.67 2.15
N ASN A 145 7.96 12.38 2.85
CA ASN A 145 8.06 13.83 2.68
C ASN A 145 8.97 14.23 1.53
N ASP A 146 10.01 13.43 1.28
CA ASP A 146 11.04 13.69 0.27
C ASP A 146 11.21 12.50 -0.70
N MET A 147 11.61 12.79 -1.94
CA MET A 147 11.82 11.78 -2.99
C MET A 147 12.98 10.81 -2.68
N LEU A 148 13.94 11.24 -1.88
CA LEU A 148 15.10 10.45 -1.44
C LEU A 148 14.82 9.67 -0.15
N GLU A 149 13.71 9.96 0.53
CA GLU A 149 13.32 9.25 1.75
C GLU A 149 12.90 7.81 1.43
N THR A 150 13.41 6.86 2.21
CA THR A 150 12.99 5.46 2.12
C THR A 150 11.82 5.22 3.06
N PRO A 151 10.70 4.66 2.58
CA PRO A 151 9.56 4.40 3.45
C PRO A 151 9.84 3.37 4.54
N THR A 152 9.03 3.37 5.60
CA THR A 152 9.18 2.41 6.71
C THR A 152 8.65 1.02 6.39
N TYR A 153 7.86 0.89 5.32
CA TYR A 153 7.24 -0.37 4.85
C TYR A 153 6.38 -1.12 5.89
N GLY A 154 5.98 -0.42 6.94
CA GLY A 154 5.23 -0.97 8.06
C GLY A 154 4.95 0.08 9.12
N PRO A 155 4.08 -0.25 10.10
CA PRO A 155 3.81 0.65 11.21
C PRO A 155 5.12 0.97 11.94
N LYS A 156 5.34 2.25 12.23
CA LYS A 156 6.42 2.66 13.13
C LYS A 156 6.16 2.00 14.48
N THR A 157 6.94 0.98 14.82
CA THR A 157 7.03 0.54 16.20
C THR A 157 7.67 1.70 16.95
N ASN A 158 6.97 2.27 17.94
CA ASN A 158 7.58 3.18 18.90
C ASN A 158 8.60 2.37 19.71
N SER A 159 9.77 2.08 19.13
CA SER A 159 10.94 1.77 19.91
C SER A 159 11.32 3.06 20.62
N ASN A 160 10.89 3.17 21.87
CA ASN A 160 11.50 4.06 22.86
C ASN A 160 12.97 3.67 23.01
N ASN A 161 13.82 4.10 22.07
CA ASN A 161 15.24 4.28 22.34
C ASN A 161 15.87 5.25 21.33
N SER A 162 15.66 6.54 21.58
CA SER A 162 16.71 7.53 21.44
C SER A 162 16.30 8.75 22.25
N THR A 163 16.86 8.83 23.45
CA THR A 163 16.93 10.06 24.22
C THR A 163 17.66 11.11 23.37
N SER A 164 16.91 12.06 22.81
CA SER A 164 17.47 13.38 22.51
C SER A 164 16.63 14.39 23.27
N LYS A 165 17.18 14.81 24.40
CA LYS A 165 16.73 15.97 25.17
C LYS A 165 16.97 17.25 24.33
N ASN A 166 16.15 18.26 24.61
CA ASN A 166 16.16 19.67 24.16
C ASN A 166 15.71 19.94 22.70
N GLY A 167 14.82 20.88 22.44
CA GLY A 167 14.12 21.87 23.28
C GLY A 167 12.95 22.44 22.47
N THR A 168 11.79 22.61 23.10
CA THR A 168 11.26 23.91 23.51
C THR A 168 10.84 24.81 22.36
N SER A 169 9.52 24.93 22.21
CA SER A 169 8.82 25.98 21.48
C SER A 169 9.33 27.38 21.84
N SER A 170 9.59 28.22 20.84
CA SER A 170 9.37 29.68 20.92
C SER A 170 9.51 30.32 19.55
N SER A 171 8.49 31.09 19.20
CA SER A 171 8.52 32.16 18.20
C SER A 171 9.74 33.05 18.38
N ASN A 172 10.35 33.49 17.27
CA ASN A 172 10.71 34.90 17.11
C ASN A 172 11.02 35.27 15.66
N ASN A 173 10.46 36.41 15.27
CA ASN A 173 10.83 37.25 14.14
C ASN A 173 12.33 37.57 14.16
N GLY A 174 12.95 37.65 12.98
CA GLY A 174 14.33 38.11 12.86
C GLY A 174 14.80 38.17 11.41
N THR A 175 14.56 39.33 10.79
CA THR A 175 15.14 39.84 9.54
C THR A 175 16.67 39.70 9.52
N GLY A 176 17.25 39.25 8.41
CA GLY A 176 18.70 39.12 8.28
C GLY A 176 19.16 38.80 6.87
N SER A 177 19.19 39.83 6.02
CA SER A 177 19.83 39.83 4.71
C SER A 177 21.35 39.70 4.85
N SER A 178 21.97 38.80 4.09
CA SER A 178 23.39 38.90 3.70
C SER A 178 23.66 37.99 2.50
N ASN A 179 23.98 38.66 1.38
CA ASN A 179 24.55 38.08 0.17
C ASN A 179 25.85 37.34 0.46
N SER A 180 26.07 36.22 -0.23
CA SER A 180 27.39 35.87 -0.76
C SER A 180 27.23 34.92 -1.94
N ALA A 181 27.57 35.45 -3.11
CA ALA A 181 27.68 34.75 -4.37
C ALA A 181 28.95 33.90 -4.40
N VAL A 182 28.87 32.70 -4.98
CA VAL A 182 29.98 32.07 -5.71
C VAL A 182 29.38 31.33 -6.93
N PRO A 183 29.89 31.55 -8.15
CA PRO A 183 29.39 30.94 -9.37
C PRO A 183 30.01 29.55 -9.60
N ILE A 184 29.24 28.60 -10.14
CA ILE A 184 29.79 27.42 -10.81
C ILE A 184 29.13 27.29 -12.17
N GLY A 185 29.97 27.27 -13.20
CA GLY A 185 29.59 27.31 -14.60
C GLY A 185 28.95 26.02 -15.12
N MET A 186 28.15 26.26 -16.17
CA MET A 186 27.75 25.43 -17.32
C MET A 186 28.01 23.92 -17.28
N THR A 187 27.00 23.12 -17.66
CA THR A 187 27.08 22.30 -18.88
C THR A 187 25.67 21.99 -19.42
N LEU A 188 25.43 22.37 -20.68
CA LEU A 188 24.32 21.93 -21.53
C LEU A 188 24.56 20.46 -21.94
N TYR A 189 23.56 19.59 -21.77
CA TYR A 189 23.38 18.43 -22.65
C TYR A 189 21.89 18.21 -22.94
N SER A 190 21.57 18.36 -24.21
CA SER A 190 20.35 17.93 -24.88
C SER A 190 20.53 16.52 -25.43
N SER A 191 19.52 15.65 -25.25
CA SER A 191 19.18 14.55 -26.16
C SER A 191 17.75 14.09 -25.83
N LEU A 192 16.69 14.40 -26.59
CA LEU A 192 16.29 13.79 -27.87
C LEU A 192 16.41 12.27 -27.88
N GLY A 193 15.26 11.60 -27.87
CA GLY A 193 15.13 10.15 -27.97
C GLY A 193 13.67 9.71 -28.00
N SER A 194 12.89 10.17 -28.98
CA SER A 194 11.57 9.64 -29.28
C SER A 194 11.73 8.27 -29.95
N ALA A 195 11.40 7.19 -29.25
CA ALA A 195 11.31 5.85 -29.84
C ALA A 195 9.86 5.59 -30.25
N VAL A 196 9.62 5.58 -31.56
CA VAL A 196 8.35 5.20 -32.18
C VAL A 196 8.40 3.68 -32.38
N SER A 197 7.66 2.93 -31.57
CA SER A 197 7.54 1.48 -31.73
C SER A 197 6.54 1.19 -32.85
N ALA A 198 7.06 0.78 -34.01
CA ALA A 198 6.27 0.25 -35.11
C ALA A 198 5.69 -1.11 -34.73
N PHE A 199 4.36 -1.22 -34.70
CA PHE A 199 3.65 -2.49 -34.62
C PHE A 199 3.67 -3.17 -36.00
N ILE A 200 4.35 -4.32 -36.09
CA ILE A 200 4.20 -5.25 -37.22
C ILE A 200 2.95 -6.09 -36.96
N VAL A 201 1.89 -5.85 -37.72
CA VAL A 201 0.72 -6.75 -37.79
C VAL A 201 1.08 -7.87 -38.75
N VAL A 202 1.39 -9.06 -38.22
CA VAL A 202 1.47 -10.28 -39.02
C VAL A 202 0.05 -10.78 -39.26
N VAL A 203 -0.41 -10.61 -40.50
CA VAL A 203 -1.65 -11.20 -41.02
C VAL A 203 -1.40 -12.69 -41.26
N GLY A 204 -1.74 -13.52 -40.28
CA GLY A 204 -1.82 -14.96 -40.44
C GLY A 204 -3.13 -15.35 -41.11
N GLY A 205 -3.17 -15.33 -42.43
CA GLY A 205 -4.20 -16.00 -43.21
C GLY A 205 -3.96 -17.51 -43.19
N MET A 206 -4.91 -18.28 -42.65
CA MET A 206 -5.05 -19.70 -42.96
C MET A 206 -6.44 -19.92 -43.56
N MET A 207 -6.43 -20.10 -44.88
CA MET A 207 -7.51 -20.69 -45.66
C MET A 207 -7.29 -22.21 -45.75
N LEU A 208 -8.41 -22.94 -45.79
CA LEU A 208 -8.62 -24.29 -46.37
C LEU A 208 -8.05 -25.45 -45.53
N LEU A 209 -8.80 -26.49 -45.16
CA LEU A 209 -9.91 -27.22 -45.80
C LEU A 209 -10.92 -27.73 -44.76
#